data_AF-A0A937BHR2-F1
#
_entry.id   AF-A0A937BHR2-F1
#
_cell.length_a   1.000
_cell.length_b   1.000
_cell.length_c   1.000
_cell.angle_alpha   90.00
_cell.angle_beta   90.00
_cell.angle_gamma   90.00
#
_symmetry.space_group_name_H-M   'P 1'
#
loop_
_entity.id
_entity.type
_entity.pdbx_description
1 polymer ?
#
loop_
_entity_poly.entity_id
_entity_poly.type
_entity_poly.pdbx_seq_one_letter_code
_entity_poly.pdbx_strand_id
1 'polypeptide(L)'
;MLTIQELIAEFHKIQREDDIKALVQRFGLQSAGKHSNGQVLCFFKGIIEGAAITITHRWYDRCKTFSVQPDGNKVMLEIDGMKPVEIGFFNDF
;
A
#
# COMPACT_ATOMS: atom_id res chain seq x y z
N MET A 1 -6.25 1.72 -21.46
CA MET A 1 -4.99 2.32 -20.98
C MET A 1 -5.23 2.58 -19.51
N LEU A 2 -4.44 2.01 -18.61
CA LEU A 2 -4.65 2.17 -17.17
C LEU A 2 -4.11 3.54 -16.75
N THR A 3 -4.94 4.32 -16.06
CA THR A 3 -4.62 5.69 -15.67
C THR A 3 -4.29 5.81 -14.19
N ILE A 4 -3.60 6.88 -13.82
CA ILE A 4 -3.33 7.25 -12.42
C ILE A 4 -4.64 7.50 -11.66
N GLN A 5 -5.66 8.08 -12.30
CA GLN A 5 -6.98 8.28 -11.67
C GLN A 5 -7.65 6.95 -11.32
N GLU A 6 -7.59 5.95 -12.21
CA GLU A 6 -8.10 4.61 -11.92
C GLU A 6 -7.33 3.95 -10.78
N LEU A 7 -6.00 4.11 -10.74
CA LEU A 7 -5.18 3.61 -9.64
C LEU A 7 -5.64 4.20 -8.30
N ILE A 8 -5.82 5.51 -8.22
CA ILE A 8 -6.26 6.19 -7.00
C ILE A 8 -7.68 5.74 -6.62
N ALA A 9 -8.57 5.57 -7.59
CA ALA A 9 -9.95 5.14 -7.34
C ALA A 9 -10.02 3.69 -6.82
N GLU A 10 -9.18 2.79 -7.32
CA GLU A 10 -9.09 1.42 -6.80
C GLU A 10 -8.31 1.33 -5.50
N PHE A 11 -7.29 2.17 -5.32
CA PHE A 11 -6.54 2.25 -4.07
C PHE A 11 -7.46 2.56 -2.89
N HIS A 12 -8.39 3.51 -3.03
CA HIS A 12 -9.37 3.82 -1.99
C HIS A 12 -10.38 2.71 -1.70
N LYS A 13 -10.47 1.67 -2.53
CA LYS A 13 -11.36 0.52 -2.34
C LYS A 13 -10.68 -0.65 -1.63
N ILE A 14 -9.38 -0.57 -1.35
CA ILE A 14 -8.67 -1.62 -0.63
C ILE A 14 -9.25 -1.74 0.78
N GLN A 15 -9.75 -2.93 1.10
CA GLN A 15 -10.27 -3.29 2.42
C GLN A 15 -9.53 -4.49 3.02
N ARG A 16 -8.83 -5.28 2.20
CA ARG A 16 -8.07 -6.45 2.63
C ARG A 16 -6.76 -6.61 1.83
N GLU A 17 -5.86 -7.46 2.30
CA GLU A 17 -4.58 -7.70 1.64
C GLU A 17 -4.71 -8.24 0.20
N ASP A 18 -5.75 -9.03 -0.09
CA ASP A 18 -5.98 -9.53 -1.45
C ASP A 18 -6.31 -8.41 -2.45
N ASP A 19 -6.93 -7.31 -2.01
CA ASP A 19 -7.19 -6.16 -2.88
C ASP A 19 -5.87 -5.50 -3.32
N ILE A 20 -4.87 -5.49 -2.43
CA ILE A 20 -3.52 -4.98 -2.74
C ILE A 20 -2.89 -5.83 -3.85
N LYS A 21 -2.96 -7.17 -3.72
CA LYS A 21 -2.42 -8.08 -4.74
C LYS A 21 -3.13 -7.91 -6.08
N ALA A 22 -4.45 -7.80 -6.08
CA ALA A 22 -5.25 -7.57 -7.28
C ALA A 22 -4.87 -6.25 -7.97
N LEU A 23 -4.72 -5.18 -7.18
CA LEU A 23 -4.31 -3.87 -7.68
C LEU A 23 -2.88 -3.91 -8.26
N VAL A 24 -1.93 -4.50 -7.54
CA VAL A 24 -0.54 -4.65 -8.00
C VAL A 24 -0.47 -5.43 -9.33
N GLN A 25 -1.21 -6.54 -9.44
CA GLN A 25 -1.27 -7.32 -10.69
C GLN A 25 -1.92 -6.54 -11.82
N ARG A 26 -3.05 -5.86 -11.57
CA ARG A 26 -3.78 -5.10 -12.58
C ARG A 26 -2.93 -3.99 -13.19
N PHE A 27 -2.18 -3.27 -12.35
CA PHE A 27 -1.35 -2.14 -12.76
C PHE A 27 0.10 -2.54 -13.10
N GLY A 28 0.42 -3.84 -13.13
CA GLY A 28 1.76 -4.33 -13.48
C GLY A 28 2.87 -3.89 -12.53
N LEU A 29 2.53 -3.59 -11.28
CA LEU A 29 3.50 -3.21 -10.26
C LEU A 29 4.29 -4.44 -9.82
N GLN A 30 5.59 -4.27 -9.57
CA GLN A 30 6.47 -5.35 -9.15
C GLN A 30 6.82 -5.21 -7.68
N SER A 31 6.87 -6.34 -6.97
CA SER A 31 7.36 -6.37 -5.59
C SER A 31 8.85 -6.00 -5.58
N ALA A 32 9.18 -4.91 -4.89
CA ALA A 32 10.55 -4.42 -4.78
C ALA A 32 11.23 -4.85 -3.47
N GLY A 33 10.55 -5.68 -2.66
CA GLY A 33 11.11 -6.35 -1.49
C GLY A 33 10.30 -6.16 -0.21
N LYS A 34 10.83 -6.73 0.89
CA LYS A 34 10.36 -6.49 2.27
C LYS A 34 11.39 -5.62 2.96
N HIS A 35 10.96 -4.61 3.72
CA HIS A 35 11.89 -3.78 4.47
C HIS A 35 12.30 -4.51 5.76
N SER A 36 13.57 -4.37 6.16
CA SER A 36 14.12 -5.06 7.35
C SER A 36 13.59 -4.52 8.68
N ASN A 37 13.00 -3.32 8.68
CA ASN A 37 12.25 -2.80 9.81
C ASN A 37 10.89 -3.47 9.80
N GLY A 38 10.65 -4.41 10.73
CA GLY A 38 9.49 -5.31 10.82
C GLY A 38 8.10 -4.66 10.90
N GLN A 39 7.96 -3.41 10.49
CA GLN A 39 6.70 -2.69 10.29
C GLN A 39 6.29 -2.64 8.81
N VAL A 40 7.22 -2.70 7.85
CA VAL A 40 6.88 -2.69 6.42
C VAL A 40 6.82 -4.13 5.93
N LEU A 41 5.63 -4.56 5.55
CA LEU A 41 5.38 -5.92 5.08
C LEU A 41 5.88 -6.13 3.66
N CYS A 42 5.54 -5.20 2.76
CA CYS A 42 5.96 -5.22 1.38
C CYS A 42 5.83 -3.83 0.76
N PHE A 43 6.57 -3.61 -0.32
CA PHE A 43 6.34 -2.46 -1.19
C PHE A 43 6.45 -2.86 -2.65
N PHE A 44 5.64 -2.22 -3.47
CA PHE A 44 5.51 -2.46 -4.89
C PHE A 44 5.88 -1.19 -5.64
N LYS A 45 6.57 -1.35 -6.76
CA LYS A 45 7.01 -0.24 -7.61
C LYS A 45 6.65 -0.51 -9.06
N GLY A 46 6.37 0.56 -9.80
CA GLY A 46 6.14 0.48 -11.23
C GLY A 46 6.04 1.86 -11.86
N ILE A 47 5.75 1.90 -13.16
CA ILE A 47 5.58 3.14 -13.90
C ILE A 47 4.20 3.09 -14.54
N ILE A 48 3.39 4.11 -14.30
CA ILE A 48 2.04 4.27 -14.86
C ILE A 48 1.97 5.65 -15.48
N GLU A 49 1.63 5.73 -16.76
CA GLU A 49 1.57 7.00 -17.52
C GLU A 49 2.87 7.84 -17.43
N GLY A 50 4.03 7.18 -17.28
CA GLY A 50 5.32 7.86 -17.14
C GLY A 50 5.62 8.37 -15.72
N ALA A 51 4.68 8.26 -14.77
CA ALA A 51 4.89 8.57 -13.36
C ALA A 51 5.41 7.34 -12.60
N ALA A 52 6.37 7.55 -11.71
CA ALA A 52 6.85 6.50 -10.81
C ALA A 52 5.82 6.25 -9.71
N ILE A 53 5.39 5.01 -9.54
CA ILE A 53 4.40 4.61 -8.54
C ILE A 53 5.07 3.75 -7.49
N THR A 54 4.87 4.09 -6.22
CA THR A 54 5.29 3.25 -5.08
C THR A 54 4.10 2.99 -4.17
N ILE A 55 3.77 1.72 -3.96
CA ILE A 55 2.78 1.28 -2.98
C ILE A 55 3.51 0.65 -1.82
N THR A 56 3.33 1.16 -0.61
CA THR A 56 3.93 0.61 0.61
C THR A 56 2.85 0.06 1.51
N HIS A 57 2.91 -1.23 1.80
CA HIS A 57 2.06 -1.89 2.79
C HIS A 57 2.83 -2.12 4.08
N ARG A 58 2.30 -1.59 5.17
CA ARG A 58 2.92 -1.62 6.50
C ARG A 58 1.89 -1.88 7.58
N TRP A 59 2.34 -2.44 8.68
CA TRP A 59 1.59 -2.46 9.93
C TRP A 59 1.48 -1.05 10.50
N TYR A 60 0.34 -0.80 11.15
CA TYR A 60 0.06 0.41 11.90
C TYR A 60 -0.48 0.04 13.27
N ASP A 61 0.25 0.46 14.29
CA ASP A 61 -0.13 0.34 15.69
C ASP A 61 -0.73 1.68 16.13
N ARG A 62 -2.01 1.66 16.52
CA ARG A 62 -2.72 2.85 17.02
C ARG A 62 -2.47 3.06 18.53
N CYS A 63 -2.04 2.01 19.25
CA CYS A 63 -1.85 1.93 20.69
C CYS A 63 -0.36 1.94 21.06
N LYS A 64 0.28 3.12 20.96
CA LYS A 64 1.72 3.37 21.19
C LYS A 64 2.34 2.90 22.51
N THR A 65 1.58 2.35 23.47
CA THR A 65 2.04 2.16 24.86
C THR A 65 2.52 0.73 25.16
N PHE A 66 2.03 -0.30 24.47
CA PHE A 66 2.49 -1.69 24.66
C PHE A 66 2.41 -2.44 23.32
N SER A 67 3.42 -2.26 22.47
CA SER A 67 3.45 -2.79 21.10
C SER A 67 3.82 -4.28 21.12
N VAL A 68 2.81 -5.17 21.13
CA VAL A 68 3.01 -6.63 21.08
C VAL A 68 2.39 -7.25 19.82
N GLN A 69 1.39 -6.61 19.19
CA GLN A 69 0.73 -7.12 17.98
C GLN A 69 0.25 -5.99 17.04
N PRO A 70 0.23 -6.20 15.72
CA PRO A 70 -0.27 -5.21 14.76
C PRO A 70 -1.80 -5.08 14.81
N ASP A 71 -2.32 -3.95 15.28
CA ASP A 71 -3.77 -3.66 15.37
C ASP A 71 -4.43 -3.29 14.04
N GLY A 72 -3.65 -2.98 13.00
CA GLY A 72 -4.19 -2.57 11.70
C GLY A 72 -3.17 -2.56 10.58
N ASN A 73 -3.67 -2.58 9.36
CA ASN A 73 -2.88 -2.44 8.15
C ASN A 73 -2.98 -1.01 7.62
N LYS A 74 -1.87 -0.49 7.11
CA LYS A 74 -1.81 0.79 6.40
C LYS A 74 -1.15 0.59 5.05
N VAL A 75 -1.78 1.15 4.03
CA VAL A 75 -1.22 1.19 2.68
C VAL A 75 -1.01 2.64 2.30
N MET A 76 0.15 2.91 1.72
CA MET A 76 0.56 4.23 1.25
C MET A 76 0.79 4.15 -0.26
N LEU A 77 0.22 5.08 -1.01
CA LEU A 77 0.42 5.25 -2.44
C LEU A 77 1.17 6.55 -2.67
N GLU A 78 2.38 6.45 -3.22
CA GLU A 78 3.22 7.57 -3.66
C GLU A 78 3.28 7.60 -5.18
N ILE A 79 3.16 8.80 -5.74
CA ILE A 79 3.15 9.05 -7.19
C ILE A 79 4.20 10.12 -7.45
N ASP A 80 5.24 9.79 -8.22
CA ASP A 80 6.33 10.68 -8.63
C ASP A 80 7.03 11.40 -7.46
N GLY A 81 7.16 10.71 -6.32
CA GLY A 81 7.72 11.29 -5.09
C GLY A 81 6.86 12.38 -4.44
N MET A 82 5.61 12.55 -4.89
CA MET A 82 4.64 13.45 -4.25
C MET A 82 4.19 12.90 -2.89
N LYS A 83 3.51 13.75 -2.11
CA LYS A 83 2.96 13.37 -0.81
C LYS A 83 2.10 12.10 -0.94
N PRO A 84 2.37 11.04 -0.15
CA PRO A 84 1.65 9.79 -0.27
C PRO A 84 0.20 9.91 0.17
N VAL A 85 -0.69 9.26 -0.55
CA VAL A 85 -2.07 9.01 -0.15
C VAL A 85 -2.09 7.77 0.72
N GLU A 86 -2.75 7.85 1.88
CA GLU A 86 -2.73 6.78 2.86
C GLU A 86 -4.13 6.27 3.15
N ILE A 87 -4.27 4.95 3.23
CA ILE A 87 -5.47 4.28 3.70
C ILE A 87 -5.11 3.31 4.81
N GLY A 88 -6.04 3.12 5.74
CA GLY A 88 -5.95 2.11 6.79
C GLY A 88 -7.13 1.17 6.70
N PHE A 89 -6.89 -0.13 6.84
CA PHE A 89 -7.94 -1.11 7.01
C PHE A 89 -7.61 -2.00 8.22
N PHE A 90 -8.67 -2.39 8.91
CA PHE A 90 -8.61 -3.23 10.11
C PHE A 90 -9.14 -4.60 9.71
N ASN A 91 -8.41 -5.66 10.02
CA ASN A 91 -9.01 -7.00 10.00
C ASN A 91 -9.93 -7.04 11.22
N ASP A 92 -11.22 -6.77 11.01
CA ASP A 92 -12.27 -7.10 11.97
C ASP A 92 -12.26 -8.65 12.06
N PHE A 93 -11.74 -9.17 13.18
CA PHE A 93 -11.70 -10.59 13.49
C PHE A 93 -13.05 -11.06 14.03
#